data_AF-A0AA38G3X0-F1
#
_entry.id   AF-A0AA38G3X0-F1
#
_cell.length_a   1.000
_cell.length_b   1.000
_cell.length_c   1.000
_cell.angle_alpha   90.00
_cell.angle_beta   90.00
_cell.angle_gamma   90.00
#
_symmetry.space_group_name_H-M   'P 1'
#
loop_
_entity.id
_entity.type
_entity.pdbx_description
1 polymer ?
#
loop_
_entity_poly.entity_id
_entity_poly.type
_entity_poly.pdbx_seq_one_letter_code
_entity_poly.pdbx_strand_id
1 'polypeptide(L)'
;MDKAGALIGSIFGKGVAEKDAAKVKAIFVYPIKACRGVSVPQACISSTGFRWDRQWLIVNSKCRAYTQRVEPTLALVELSLPMEALAEDWEPTADAFM
;
A
#
# COMPACT_ATOMS: atom_id res chain seq x y z
N MET A 1 25.87 21.09 31.55
CA MET A 1 26.14 20.21 30.40
C MET A 1 25.13 20.63 29.32
N ASP A 2 25.29 21.82 28.72
CA ASP A 2 24.15 22.46 28.01
C ASP A 2 24.55 23.12 26.68
N LYS A 3 25.71 22.76 26.12
CA LYS A 3 26.21 23.36 24.87
C LYS A 3 25.89 22.56 23.60
N ALA A 4 25.41 21.31 23.72
CA ALA A 4 25.12 20.47 22.56
C ALA A 4 23.78 20.83 21.87
N GLY A 5 22.76 21.25 22.63
CA GLY A 5 21.44 21.59 22.08
C GLY A 5 21.41 22.89 21.26
N ALA A 6 22.29 23.85 21.59
CA ALA A 6 22.34 25.14 20.91
C ALA A 6 22.97 25.06 19.50
N LEU A 7 23.87 24.09 19.25
CA LEU A 7 24.52 23.96 17.94
C LEU A 7 23.58 23.39 16.87
N ILE A 8 22.67 22.48 17.25
CA ILE A 8 21.73 21.88 16.29
C ILE A 8 20.76 22.93 15.75
N GLY A 9 20.29 23.86 16.60
CA GLY A 9 19.38 24.94 16.19
C GLY A 9 20.03 26.05 15.34
N SER A 10 21.36 26.14 15.30
CA SER A 10 22.07 27.15 14.49
C SER A 10 22.50 26.61 13.11
N ILE A 11 22.64 25.29 12.95
CA ILE A 11 23.01 24.65 11.68
C ILE A 11 21.76 24.42 10.81
N PHE A 12 20.65 24.01 11.44
CA PHE A 12 19.35 23.95 10.81
C PHE A 12 18.64 25.26 11.14
N GLY A 13 18.88 26.30 10.33
CA GLY A 13 18.24 27.60 10.48
C GLY A 13 16.76 27.43 10.77
N LYS A 14 16.21 28.23 11.71
CA LYS A 14 14.80 28.27 12.12
C LYS A 14 13.90 27.87 10.95
N GLY A 15 13.54 26.58 10.90
CA GLY A 15 12.67 26.07 9.87
C GLY A 15 11.38 26.85 9.98
N VAL A 16 11.05 27.63 8.95
CA VAL A 16 9.69 28.12 8.78
C VAL A 16 8.84 26.86 8.89
N ALA A 17 7.91 26.81 9.86
CA ALA A 17 7.03 25.67 10.03
C ALA A 17 6.27 25.51 8.70
N GLU A 18 6.76 24.58 7.87
CA GLU A 18 6.27 24.38 6.53
C GLU A 18 4.86 23.83 6.67
N LYS A 19 3.90 24.55 6.10
CA LYS A 19 2.51 24.11 6.13
C LYS A 19 2.41 22.80 5.36
N ASP A 20 1.85 21.76 5.99
CA ASP A 20 1.62 20.46 5.35
C ASP A 20 0.99 20.66 3.96
N ALA A 21 1.65 20.15 2.92
CA ALA A 21 1.18 20.30 1.55
C ALA A 21 -0.14 19.55 1.29
N ALA A 22 -0.33 18.42 1.96
CA ALA A 22 -1.56 17.61 1.90
C ALA A 22 -1.63 16.62 3.08
N LYS A 23 -2.83 16.07 3.30
CA LYS A 23 -3.07 14.94 4.22
C LYS A 23 -3.68 13.76 3.46
N VAL A 24 -3.13 12.57 3.67
CA VAL A 24 -3.68 11.33 3.11
C VAL A 24 -5.06 11.06 3.74
N LYS A 25 -6.10 11.02 2.91
CA LYS A 25 -7.48 10.74 3.35
C LYS A 25 -7.75 9.25 3.53
N ALA A 26 -7.26 8.43 2.60
CA ALA A 26 -7.44 6.99 2.59
C ALA A 26 -6.37 6.33 1.72
N ILE A 27 -6.07 5.07 2.01
CA ILE A 27 -5.18 4.22 1.21
C ILE A 27 -6.03 3.08 0.67
N PHE A 28 -5.81 2.75 -0.60
CA PHE A 28 -6.47 1.62 -1.27
C PHE A 28 -5.41 0.71 -1.90
N VAL A 29 -5.59 -0.58 -1.74
CA VAL A 29 -4.77 -1.62 -2.38
C VAL A 29 -5.67 -2.47 -3.26
N TYR A 30 -5.19 -2.88 -4.44
CA TYR A 30 -5.93 -3.72 -5.38
C TYR A 30 -5.21 -5.05 -5.58
N PRO A 31 -5.35 -6.03 -4.66
CA PRO A 31 -4.61 -7.29 -4.74
C PRO A 31 -4.74 -8.01 -6.08
N ILE A 32 -5.99 -8.17 -6.54
CA ILE A 32 -6.30 -8.77 -7.82
C ILE A 32 -6.61 -7.67 -8.83
N LYS A 33 -5.89 -7.67 -9.96
CA LYS A 33 -6.13 -6.74 -11.06
C LYS A 33 -7.60 -6.78 -11.49
N ALA A 34 -8.16 -5.59 -11.71
CA ALA A 34 -9.54 -5.36 -12.14
C ALA A 34 -10.64 -5.74 -11.11
N CYS A 35 -10.30 -6.21 -9.91
CA CYS A 35 -11.25 -6.37 -8.81
C CYS A 35 -11.39 -5.07 -8.00
N ARG A 36 -12.29 -5.05 -7.03
CA ARG A 36 -12.46 -3.91 -6.11
C ARG A 36 -11.24 -3.72 -5.22
N GLY A 37 -10.90 -2.46 -4.96
CA GLY A 37 -9.85 -2.10 -4.01
C GLY A 37 -10.31 -2.30 -2.56
N VAL A 38 -9.37 -2.66 -1.70
CA VAL A 38 -9.55 -2.75 -0.26
C VAL A 38 -9.00 -1.47 0.37
N SER A 39 -9.82 -0.79 1.20
CA SER A 39 -9.32 0.34 1.98
C SER A 39 -8.54 -0.19 3.18
N VAL A 40 -7.34 0.32 3.38
CA VAL A 40 -6.44 -0.10 4.46
C VAL A 40 -5.99 1.09 5.30
N PRO A 41 -5.75 0.90 6.61
CA PRO A 41 -5.27 1.98 7.48
C PRO A 41 -3.81 2.34 7.21
N GLN A 42 -3.04 1.40 6.68
CA GLN A 42 -1.62 1.54 6.34
C GLN A 42 -1.25 0.60 5.19
N ALA A 43 -0.16 0.90 4.49
CA ALA A 43 0.40 0.02 3.48
C ALA A 43 1.93 0.17 3.43
N CYS A 44 2.63 -0.96 3.36
CA CYS A 44 4.08 -0.96 3.16
C CYS A 44 4.41 -0.59 1.71
N ILE A 45 5.44 0.22 1.50
CA ILE A 45 5.95 0.57 0.18
C ILE A 45 7.05 -0.42 -0.21
N SER A 46 6.92 -1.03 -1.37
CA SER A 46 7.94 -1.86 -2.03
C SER A 46 8.53 -1.12 -3.24
N SER A 47 9.50 -1.74 -3.90
CA SER A 47 10.09 -1.20 -5.14
C SER A 47 9.09 -1.08 -6.30
N THR A 48 7.94 -1.76 -6.24
CA THR A 48 6.93 -1.81 -7.31
C THR A 48 5.62 -1.11 -6.95
N GLY A 49 5.48 -0.57 -5.74
CA GLY A 49 4.26 0.11 -5.26
C GLY A 49 3.90 -0.31 -3.84
N PHE A 50 2.62 -0.24 -3.48
CA PHE A 50 2.20 -0.81 -2.19
C PHE A 50 2.34 -2.33 -2.21
N ARG A 51 2.76 -2.90 -1.09
CA ARG A 51 2.71 -4.34 -0.86
C ARG A 51 1.29 -4.83 -1.17
N TRP A 52 1.23 -5.93 -1.93
CA TRP A 52 0.00 -6.53 -2.47
C TRP A 52 -0.66 -5.79 -3.64
N ASP A 53 -0.28 -4.57 -4.03
CA ASP A 53 -0.95 -3.92 -5.15
C ASP A 53 -0.70 -4.67 -6.46
N ARG A 54 -1.79 -5.15 -7.07
CA ARG A 54 -1.87 -5.81 -8.38
C ARG A 54 -0.92 -7.00 -8.56
N GLN A 55 -0.67 -7.76 -7.49
CA GLN A 55 0.19 -8.95 -7.55
C GLN A 55 -0.49 -10.15 -8.21
N TRP A 56 -1.83 -10.15 -8.32
CA TRP A 56 -2.58 -11.24 -8.95
C TRP A 56 -3.43 -10.79 -10.13
N LEU A 57 -3.72 -11.74 -11.02
CA LEU A 57 -4.55 -11.56 -12.20
C LEU A 57 -5.38 -12.83 -12.46
N ILE A 58 -6.67 -12.66 -12.70
CA ILE A 58 -7.55 -13.74 -13.14
C ILE A 58 -7.37 -13.94 -14.64
N VAL A 59 -7.10 -15.17 -15.05
CA VAL A 59 -7.01 -15.57 -16.47
C VAL A 59 -7.99 -16.69 -16.78
N ASN A 60 -8.45 -16.77 -18.03
CA ASN A 60 -9.23 -17.90 -18.50
C ASN A 60 -8.33 -19.09 -18.89
N SER A 61 -8.95 -20.20 -19.33
CA SER A 61 -8.26 -21.42 -19.76
C SER A 61 -7.31 -21.24 -20.95
N LYS A 62 -7.38 -20.11 -21.65
CA LYS A 62 -6.48 -19.74 -22.76
C LYS A 62 -5.40 -18.76 -22.30
N CYS A 63 -5.19 -18.61 -20.99
CA CYS A 63 -4.25 -17.67 -20.37
C CYS A 63 -4.51 -16.21 -20.74
N ARG A 64 -5.76 -15.84 -21.08
CA ARG A 64 -6.12 -14.44 -21.35
C ARG A 64 -6.64 -13.77 -20.08
N ALA A 65 -6.16 -12.56 -19.83
CA ALA A 65 -6.56 -11.72 -18.72
C ALA A 65 -8.04 -11.35 -18.78
N TYR A 66 -8.76 -11.56 -17.68
CA TYR A 66 -10.01 -10.86 -17.43
C TYR A 66 -9.72 -9.44 -16.96
N THR A 67 -10.45 -8.46 -17.50
CA THR A 67 -10.34 -7.04 -17.13
C THR A 67 -11.71 -6.41 -17.08
N GLN A 68 -11.88 -5.32 -16.32
CA GLN A 68 -13.16 -4.59 -16.24
C GLN A 68 -13.67 -4.07 -17.59
N ARG A 69 -12.79 -3.89 -18.59
CA ARG A 69 -13.20 -3.49 -19.95
C ARG A 69 -13.99 -4.58 -20.67
N VAL A 70 -13.74 -5.84 -20.32
CA VAL A 70 -14.39 -7.02 -20.91
C VAL A 70 -15.48 -7.54 -19.97
N GLU A 71 -15.18 -7.61 -18.66
CA GLU A 71 -16.07 -8.09 -17.61
C GLU A 71 -16.21 -7.02 -16.51
N PRO A 72 -17.12 -6.03 -16.66
CA PRO A 72 -17.30 -4.95 -15.68
C PRO A 72 -17.70 -5.44 -14.28
N THR A 73 -18.30 -6.63 -14.19
CA THR A 73 -18.73 -7.28 -12.94
C THR A 73 -17.57 -7.62 -12.01
N LEU A 74 -16.32 -7.67 -12.49
CA LEU A 74 -15.14 -7.81 -11.65
C LEU A 74 -15.04 -6.70 -10.59
N ALA A 75 -15.59 -5.51 -10.86
CA ALA A 75 -15.66 -4.42 -9.89
C ALA A 75 -16.48 -4.78 -8.63
N LEU A 76 -17.34 -5.80 -8.70
CA LEU A 76 -18.16 -6.25 -7.59
C LEU A 76 -17.42 -7.28 -6.71
N VAL A 77 -16.36 -7.90 -7.22
CA VAL A 77 -15.57 -8.89 -6.46
C VAL A 77 -14.90 -8.20 -5.28
N GLU A 78 -15.27 -8.66 -4.09
CA GLU A 78 -14.85 -8.14 -2.79
C GLU A 78 -13.63 -8.94 -2.31
N LEU A 79 -12.63 -8.25 -1.75
CA LEU A 79 -11.39 -8.86 -1.27
C LEU A 79 -11.26 -8.59 0.23
N SER A 80 -10.79 -9.58 0.97
CA SER A 80 -10.47 -9.47 2.39
C SER A 80 -8.98 -9.73 2.58
N LEU A 81 -8.27 -8.78 3.21
CA LEU A 81 -6.90 -8.94 3.63
C LEU A 81 -6.87 -9.08 5.16
N PRO A 82 -6.22 -10.11 5.72
CA PRO A 82 -6.02 -10.18 7.16
C PRO A 82 -5.11 -9.04 7.62
N MET A 83 -5.31 -8.55 8.85
CA MET A 83 -4.59 -7.39 9.36
C MET A 83 -3.08 -7.63 9.41
N GLU A 84 -2.70 -8.87 9.69
CA GLU A 84 -1.32 -9.34 9.74
C GLU A 84 -0.62 -9.16 8.39
N ALA A 85 -1.33 -9.29 7.27
CA ALA A 85 -0.76 -9.09 5.93
C ALA A 85 -0.31 -7.63 5.68
N LEU A 86 -0.72 -6.69 6.53
CA LEU A 86 -0.34 -5.28 6.49
C LEU A 86 0.83 -4.96 7.44
N ALA A 87 1.35 -5.94 8.17
CA ALA A 87 2.53 -5.77 9.02
C ALA A 87 3.78 -5.54 8.17
N GLU A 88 4.67 -4.67 8.64
CA GLU A 88 5.91 -4.33 7.93
C GLU A 88 6.85 -5.53 7.80
N ASP A 89 6.92 -6.29 8.87
CA ASP A 89 7.66 -7.54 9.05
C ASP A 89 6.83 -8.78 8.72
N TRP A 90 5.75 -8.64 7.95
CA TRP A 90 4.99 -9.80 7.52
C TRP A 90 5.87 -10.73 6.68
N GLU A 91 5.94 -11.98 7.14
CA GLU A 91 6.61 -13.09 6.48
C GLU A 91 5.59 -14.19 6.13
N PRO A 92 5.77 -14.90 5.01
CA PRO A 92 4.93 -16.03 4.66
C PRO A 92 5.10 -17.15 5.71
N THR A 93 3.99 -17.70 6.19
CA THR A 93 4.03 -18.91 7.02
C THR A 93 4.06 -20.15 6.14
N ALA A 94 4.42 -21.31 6.71
CA ALA A 94 4.43 -22.58 5.97
C ALA A 94 3.05 -22.97 5.40
N ASP A 95 1.98 -22.48 6.03
CA ASP A 95 0.59 -22.70 5.60
C ASP A 95 0.04 -21.56 4.73
N ALA A 96 0.81 -20.50 4.51
CA ALA A 96 0.43 -19.46 3.58
C ALA A 96 0.53 -20.03 2.16
N PHE A 97 -0.60 -20.16 1.47
CA PHE A 97 -0.64 -20.50 0.06
C PHE A 97 -0.01 -19.35 -0.75
N MET A 98 1.30 -19.47 -1.00
CA MET A 98 2.03 -18.75 -2.04
C MET A 98 2.68 -19.75 -2.99
#